data_AF-A0A952C5Z5-F1
#
_entry.id   AF-A0A952C5Z5-F1
#
_cell.length_a   1.000
_cell.length_b   1.000
_cell.length_c   1.000
_cell.angle_alpha   90.00
_cell.angle_beta   90.00
_cell.angle_gamma   90.00
#
_symmetry.space_group_name_H-M   'P 1'
#
loop_
_entity.id
_entity.type
_entity.pdbx_description
1 polymer ?
#
loop_
_entity_poly.entity_id
_entity_poly.type
_entity_poly.pdbx_seq_one_letter_code
_entity_poly.pdbx_strand_id
1 'polypeptide(L)'
;MDGSWLSTFWSAPVTQTLVWALLAGLVGFLWGMSEIVGAFKNETGRALRTSGAWLLVLFNFAAAGVIYLIVANLVAGANNWLTAILVGLAWPTVVRNLSFKLAQPLQPETMRDEAAVRLEEAYASVQNLARQLINAALTRQRMKLVTQAVELDLRDLEKQARYAVIAAPLPADEGGASEDFVTKIMAREASNDIKKALLAAFILQYFDRRTLEELLKDQRSKKGSAGSAG
;
A
#
# COMPACT_ATOMS: atom_id res chain seq x y z
N MET A 1 6.61 27.48 -35.94
CA MET A 1 6.52 27.27 -34.47
C MET A 1 7.61 26.28 -34.16
N ASP A 2 8.78 26.81 -33.86
CA ASP A 2 10.01 26.06 -33.97
C ASP A 2 10.27 25.37 -32.63
N GLY A 3 10.55 24.07 -32.67
CA GLY A 3 10.76 23.21 -31.50
C GLY A 3 12.03 23.51 -30.70
N SER A 4 12.56 24.75 -30.78
CA SER A 4 13.79 25.17 -30.13
C SER A 4 13.68 25.27 -28.60
N TRP A 5 12.48 25.40 -28.05
CA TRP A 5 12.29 25.41 -26.59
C TRP A 5 12.51 24.03 -25.96
N LEU A 6 12.23 22.95 -26.70
CA LEU A 6 12.47 21.59 -26.22
C LEU A 6 13.97 21.29 -26.16
N SER A 7 14.77 21.69 -27.16
CA SER A 7 16.21 21.47 -27.14
C SER A 7 16.93 22.28 -26.06
N THR A 8 16.46 23.48 -25.72
CA THR A 8 16.99 24.25 -24.57
C THR A 8 16.71 23.56 -23.24
N PHE A 9 15.59 22.85 -23.11
CA PHE A 9 15.26 22.06 -21.92
C PHE A 9 16.19 20.85 -21.74
N TRP A 10 16.64 20.23 -22.84
CA TRP A 10 17.50 19.03 -22.82
C TRP A 10 19.00 19.34 -22.84
N SER A 11 19.41 20.55 -23.24
CA SER A 11 20.82 20.96 -23.34
C SER A 11 21.30 21.88 -22.21
N ALA A 12 20.39 22.32 -21.32
CA ALA A 12 20.79 23.00 -20.11
C ALA A 12 21.64 22.02 -19.25
N PRO A 13 22.84 22.41 -18.79
CA PRO A 13 23.58 21.58 -17.84
C PRO A 13 22.64 21.25 -16.69
N VAL A 14 22.60 19.97 -16.26
CA VAL A 14 21.83 19.57 -15.08
C VAL A 14 22.27 20.50 -13.96
N THR A 15 21.46 21.51 -13.68
CA THR A 15 21.86 22.53 -12.73
C THR A 15 21.98 21.83 -11.40
N GLN A 16 22.94 22.25 -10.58
CA GLN A 16 23.13 21.70 -9.24
C GLN A 16 21.81 21.64 -8.45
N THR A 17 20.89 22.58 -8.71
CA THR A 17 19.51 22.60 -8.23
C THR A 17 18.68 21.37 -8.63
N LEU A 18 18.77 20.91 -9.89
CA LEU A 18 18.07 19.70 -10.33
C LEU A 18 18.63 18.45 -9.66
N VAL A 19 19.96 18.37 -9.47
CA VAL A 19 20.58 17.24 -8.74
C VAL A 19 20.04 17.17 -7.32
N TRP A 20 19.96 18.32 -6.64
CA TRP A 20 19.41 18.38 -5.29
C TRP A 20 17.90 18.16 -5.23
N ALA A 21 17.15 18.58 -6.25
CA ALA A 21 15.73 18.24 -6.37
C ALA A 21 15.52 16.73 -6.52
N LEU A 22 16.35 16.06 -7.30
CA LEU A 22 16.33 14.60 -7.41
C LEU A 22 16.68 13.93 -6.08
N LEU A 23 17.65 14.47 -5.34
CA LEU A 23 17.98 13.97 -4.00
C LEU A 23 16.79 14.12 -3.03
N ALA A 24 16.13 15.27 -3.00
CA ALA A 24 14.92 15.48 -2.21
C ALA A 24 13.82 14.50 -2.63
N GLY A 25 13.64 14.31 -3.94
CA GLY A 25 12.73 13.31 -4.50
C GLY A 25 13.05 11.89 -4.03
N LEU A 26 14.32 11.46 -4.05
CA LEU A 26 14.74 10.15 -3.58
C LEU A 26 14.44 9.94 -2.09
N VAL A 27 14.62 10.97 -1.26
CA VAL A 27 14.21 10.92 0.14
C VAL A 27 12.69 10.77 0.26
N GLY A 28 11.92 11.53 -0.53
CA GLY A 28 10.46 11.39 -0.62
C GLY A 28 10.01 10.00 -1.09
N PHE A 29 10.73 9.40 -2.04
CA PHE A 29 10.50 8.03 -2.50
C PHE A 29 10.66 7.04 -1.35
N LEU A 30 11.75 7.13 -0.58
CA LEU A 30 12.01 6.27 0.57
C LEU A 30 10.93 6.45 1.65
N TRP A 31 10.47 7.68 1.86
CA TRP A 31 9.34 7.96 2.74
C TRP A 31 8.06 7.26 2.27
N GLY A 32 7.66 7.42 1.01
CA GLY A 32 6.49 6.76 0.44
C GLY A 32 6.56 5.23 0.52
N MET A 33 7.76 4.66 0.31
CA MET A 33 8.00 3.23 0.52
C MET A 33 7.76 2.83 1.99
N SER A 34 8.27 3.60 2.95
CA SER A 34 8.07 3.34 4.37
C SER A 34 6.59 3.37 4.78
N GLU A 35 5.78 4.27 4.19
CA GLU A 35 4.33 4.32 4.42
C GLU A 35 3.66 3.02 3.94
N ILE A 36 4.07 2.47 2.80
CA ILE A 36 3.53 1.19 2.28
C ILE A 36 3.93 0.02 3.16
N VAL A 37 5.19 -0.07 3.58
CA VAL A 37 5.67 -1.14 4.48
C VAL A 37 4.91 -1.09 5.82
N GLY A 38 4.73 0.12 6.38
CA GLY A 38 4.00 0.32 7.62
C GLY A 38 2.52 -0.05 7.52
N ALA A 39 1.86 0.32 6.41
CA ALA A 39 0.44 0.07 6.20
C ALA A 39 0.11 -1.38 5.83
N PHE A 40 1.02 -2.09 5.13
CA PHE A 40 0.77 -3.42 4.57
C PHE A 40 1.79 -4.46 5.07
N LYS A 41 2.02 -4.54 6.38
CA LYS A 41 3.06 -5.41 6.98
C LYS A 41 3.04 -6.86 6.48
N ASN A 42 1.85 -7.47 6.39
CA ASN A 42 1.70 -8.87 5.99
C ASN A 42 1.61 -9.08 4.47
N GLU A 43 1.48 -8.02 3.68
CA GLU A 43 1.33 -8.10 2.22
C GLU A 43 2.29 -7.15 1.47
N THR A 44 3.37 -6.71 2.12
CA THR A 44 4.26 -5.63 1.63
C THR A 44 4.75 -5.88 0.21
N GLY A 45 5.30 -7.07 -0.05
CA GLY A 45 5.85 -7.40 -1.38
C GLY A 45 4.79 -7.38 -2.49
N ARG A 46 3.53 -7.69 -2.17
CA ARG A 46 2.42 -7.63 -3.13
C ARG A 46 1.89 -6.21 -3.27
N ALA A 47 1.75 -5.49 -2.16
CA ALA A 47 1.32 -4.10 -2.14
C ALA A 47 2.25 -3.24 -3.01
N LEU A 48 3.58 -3.41 -2.88
CA LEU A 48 4.60 -2.69 -3.66
C LEU A 48 4.50 -2.91 -5.18
N ARG A 49 3.91 -4.02 -5.63
CA ARG A 49 3.75 -4.31 -7.06
C ARG A 49 2.44 -3.77 -7.65
N THR A 50 1.61 -3.12 -6.84
CA THR A 50 0.35 -2.55 -7.32
C THR A 50 0.58 -1.17 -7.95
N SER A 51 -0.28 -0.78 -8.89
CA SER A 51 -0.25 0.57 -9.47
C SER A 51 -0.49 1.65 -8.41
N GLY A 52 -1.30 1.37 -7.39
CA GLY A 52 -1.54 2.28 -6.27
C GLY A 52 -0.28 2.57 -5.44
N ALA A 53 0.57 1.56 -5.22
CA ALA A 53 1.85 1.76 -4.55
C ALA A 53 2.77 2.68 -5.36
N TRP A 54 2.90 2.46 -6.67
CA TRP A 54 3.70 3.32 -7.52
C TRP A 54 3.15 4.74 -7.63
N LEU A 55 1.83 4.90 -7.65
CA LEU A 55 1.19 6.22 -7.58
C LEU A 55 1.62 6.96 -6.31
N LEU A 56 1.54 6.30 -5.14
CA LEU A 56 1.93 6.90 -3.86
C LEU A 56 3.41 7.28 -3.84
N VAL A 57 4.28 6.36 -4.24
CA VAL A 57 5.74 6.56 -4.19
C VAL A 57 6.20 7.64 -5.16
N LEU A 58 5.71 7.62 -6.40
CA LEU A 58 6.05 8.64 -7.41
C LEU A 58 5.49 10.00 -7.03
N PHE A 59 4.30 10.05 -6.44
CA PHE A 59 3.74 11.29 -5.94
C PHE A 59 4.58 11.89 -4.80
N ASN A 60 5.04 11.04 -3.86
CA ASN A 60 5.94 11.49 -2.80
C ASN A 60 7.29 11.99 -3.34
N PHE A 61 7.85 11.28 -4.33
CA PHE A 61 9.06 11.70 -5.03
C PHE A 61 8.88 13.07 -5.70
N ALA A 62 7.79 13.24 -6.46
CA ALA A 62 7.52 14.47 -7.19
C ALA A 62 7.25 15.65 -6.24
N ALA A 63 6.44 15.45 -5.20
CA ALA A 63 6.12 16.48 -4.22
C ALA A 63 7.38 16.98 -3.49
N ALA A 64 8.24 16.07 -3.03
CA ALA A 64 9.50 16.45 -2.39
C ALA A 64 10.41 17.26 -3.33
N GLY A 65 10.54 16.82 -4.58
CA GLY A 65 11.33 17.53 -5.60
C GLY A 65 10.78 18.93 -5.90
N VAL A 66 9.46 19.06 -6.10
CA VAL A 66 8.80 20.35 -6.35
C VAL A 66 8.96 21.29 -5.17
N ILE A 67 8.74 20.82 -3.93
CA ILE A 67 8.90 21.64 -2.73
C ILE A 67 10.36 22.10 -2.60
N TYR A 68 11.32 21.23 -2.89
CA TYR A 68 12.73 21.62 -2.89
C TYR A 68 13.00 22.73 -3.91
N LEU A 69 12.49 22.61 -5.13
CA LEU A 69 12.64 23.64 -6.16
C LEU A 69 12.04 24.98 -5.69
N ILE A 70 10.88 24.97 -5.04
CA ILE A 70 10.27 26.18 -4.47
C ILE A 70 11.20 26.79 -3.41
N VAL A 71 11.66 25.99 -2.45
CA VAL A 71 12.54 26.46 -1.36
C VAL A 71 13.87 27.01 -1.91
N ALA A 72 14.49 26.33 -2.86
CA ALA A 72 15.75 26.75 -3.47
C ALA A 72 15.63 28.06 -4.25
N ASN A 73 14.45 28.35 -4.82
CA ASN A 73 14.20 29.62 -5.52
C ASN A 73 13.83 30.78 -4.58
N LEU A 74 13.21 30.48 -3.43
CA LEU A 74 12.75 31.52 -2.48
C LEU A 74 13.80 31.89 -1.42
N VAL A 75 14.64 30.94 -1.02
CA VAL A 75 15.59 31.13 0.09
C VAL A 75 17.02 31.16 -0.46
N ALA A 76 17.67 32.31 -0.34
CA ALA A 76 19.07 32.45 -0.73
C ALA A 76 19.95 31.46 0.08
N GLY A 77 20.80 30.72 -0.62
CA GLY A 77 21.68 29.71 -0.01
C GLY A 77 21.03 28.34 0.25
N ALA A 78 19.74 28.17 -0.01
CA ALA A 78 19.04 26.89 0.13
C ALA A 78 19.36 25.87 -0.98
N ASN A 79 20.12 26.26 -2.00
CA ASN A 79 20.54 25.39 -3.11
C ASN A 79 21.72 24.47 -2.71
N ASN A 80 21.51 23.63 -1.70
CA ASN A 80 22.50 22.68 -1.21
C ASN A 80 21.87 21.32 -0.88
N TRP A 81 22.71 20.31 -0.72
CA TRP A 81 22.29 18.92 -0.47
C TRP A 81 21.61 18.74 0.89
N LEU A 82 22.01 19.50 1.92
CA LEU A 82 21.43 19.40 3.26
C LEU A 82 19.96 19.86 3.23
N THR A 83 19.69 20.97 2.56
CA THR A 83 18.32 21.45 2.34
C THR A 83 17.48 20.43 1.58
N ALA A 84 18.06 19.73 0.59
CA ALA A 84 17.35 18.68 -0.14
C ALA A 84 16.91 17.52 0.78
N ILE A 85 17.80 17.05 1.65
CA ILE A 85 17.47 16.00 2.62
C ILE A 85 16.41 16.49 3.60
N LEU A 86 16.58 17.70 4.15
CA LEU A 86 15.62 18.27 5.11
C LEU A 86 14.24 18.44 4.50
N VAL A 87 14.14 18.98 3.27
CA VAL A 87 12.88 19.10 2.55
C VAL A 87 12.28 17.71 2.30
N GLY A 88 13.08 16.75 1.82
CA GLY A 88 12.63 15.39 1.56
C GLY A 88 12.05 14.68 2.78
N LEU A 89 12.59 14.93 3.99
CA LEU A 89 12.08 14.35 5.24
C LEU A 89 10.91 15.14 5.83
N ALA A 90 10.95 16.47 5.76
CA ALA A 90 10.02 17.34 6.48
C ALA A 90 8.73 17.62 5.70
N TRP A 91 8.74 17.52 4.36
CA TRP A 91 7.59 17.94 3.56
C TRP A 91 6.27 17.23 3.88
N PRO A 92 6.20 15.92 4.25
CA PRO A 92 4.92 15.29 4.57
C PRO A 92 4.31 15.90 5.84
N THR A 93 5.17 16.19 6.83
CA THR A 93 4.78 16.88 8.06
C THR A 93 4.37 18.32 7.79
N VAL A 94 5.09 19.03 6.92
CA VAL A 94 4.73 20.40 6.55
C VAL A 94 3.36 20.41 5.87
N VAL A 95 3.14 19.61 4.82
CA VAL A 95 1.87 19.57 4.08
C VAL A 95 0.70 19.23 4.99
N ARG A 96 0.86 18.26 5.91
CA ARG A 96 -0.17 17.88 6.89
C ARG A 96 -0.45 18.95 7.95
N ASN A 97 0.45 19.89 8.19
CA ASN A 97 0.32 20.90 9.25
C ASN A 97 0.18 22.34 8.71
N LEU A 98 0.08 22.53 7.39
CA LEU A 98 -0.10 23.87 6.80
C LEU A 98 -1.43 24.49 7.26
N SER A 99 -2.54 23.74 7.27
CA SER A 99 -3.85 24.24 7.70
C SER A 99 -3.89 24.66 9.18
N PHE A 100 -3.29 23.88 10.08
CA PHE A 100 -3.27 24.15 11.52
C PHE A 100 -2.57 25.47 11.88
N LYS A 101 -1.60 25.92 11.07
CA LYS A 101 -0.86 27.17 11.33
C LYS A 101 -1.42 28.37 10.57
N LEU A 102 -2.12 28.16 9.46
CA LEU A 102 -2.80 29.24 8.71
C LEU A 102 -4.20 29.54 9.27
N ALA A 103 -4.85 28.60 9.95
CA ALA A 103 -6.15 28.83 10.61
C ALA A 103 -6.07 29.66 11.92
N GLN A 104 -4.89 30.15 12.32
CA GLN A 104 -4.78 31.13 13.41
C GLN A 104 -5.15 32.53 12.91
N PRO A 105 -6.12 33.23 13.53
CA PRO A 105 -6.69 34.44 12.97
C PRO A 105 -5.72 35.62 13.13
N LEU A 106 -4.93 35.89 12.10
CA LEU A 106 -4.16 37.13 11.95
C LEU A 106 -4.56 37.82 10.64
N GLN A 107 -5.73 38.48 10.65
CA GLN A 107 -6.20 39.47 9.66
C GLN A 107 -6.44 38.94 8.21
N PRO A 108 -7.19 39.67 7.34
CA PRO A 108 -7.97 39.04 6.28
C PRO A 108 -7.14 38.77 5.01
N GLU A 109 -6.72 37.53 4.82
CA GLU A 109 -6.16 37.00 3.56
C GLU A 109 -6.90 35.69 3.19
N THR A 110 -8.20 35.80 2.88
CA THR A 110 -9.07 34.66 2.52
C THR A 110 -8.54 33.79 1.38
N MET A 111 -7.69 34.32 0.49
CA MET A 111 -7.09 33.55 -0.61
C MET A 111 -5.95 32.61 -0.19
N ARG A 112 -5.17 32.94 0.85
CA ARG A 112 -4.04 32.10 1.27
C ARG A 112 -4.50 30.87 2.04
N ASP A 113 -5.53 31.04 2.87
CA ASP A 113 -6.16 29.96 3.61
C ASP A 113 -6.81 28.94 2.66
N GLU A 114 -7.48 29.43 1.60
CA GLU A 114 -8.07 28.55 0.59
C GLU A 114 -7.02 27.73 -0.18
N ALA A 115 -5.90 28.34 -0.57
CA ALA A 115 -4.84 27.63 -1.29
C ALA A 115 -4.15 26.54 -0.44
N ALA A 116 -3.92 26.81 0.85
CA ALA A 116 -3.30 25.84 1.76
C ALA A 116 -4.24 24.65 2.06
N VAL A 117 -5.53 24.91 2.30
CA VAL A 117 -6.55 23.87 2.50
C VAL A 117 -6.66 22.97 1.27
N ARG A 118 -6.66 23.56 0.06
CA ARG A 118 -6.74 22.79 -1.20
C ARG A 118 -5.53 21.89 -1.44
N LEU A 119 -4.33 22.27 -1.01
CA LEU A 119 -3.13 21.44 -1.16
C LEU A 119 -3.18 20.22 -0.24
N GLU A 120 -3.63 20.40 1.01
CA GLU A 120 -3.82 19.30 1.96
C GLU A 120 -4.90 18.33 1.47
N GLU A 121 -6.04 18.84 1.01
CA GLU A 121 -7.12 18.03 0.45
C GLU A 121 -6.67 17.26 -0.80
N ALA A 122 -5.92 17.89 -1.70
CA ALA A 122 -5.35 17.23 -2.87
C ALA A 122 -4.39 16.10 -2.45
N TYR A 123 -3.51 16.37 -1.49
CA TYR A 123 -2.60 15.37 -0.94
C TYR A 123 -3.35 14.18 -0.35
N ALA A 124 -4.32 14.44 0.54
CA ALA A 124 -5.14 13.41 1.17
C ALA A 124 -5.94 12.61 0.13
N SER A 125 -6.46 13.25 -0.91
CA SER A 125 -7.20 12.60 -1.99
C SER A 125 -6.33 11.63 -2.78
N VAL A 126 -5.10 12.03 -3.14
CA VAL A 126 -4.16 11.13 -3.84
C VAL A 126 -3.75 9.97 -2.94
N GLN A 127 -3.46 10.23 -1.65
CA GLN A 127 -3.14 9.16 -0.69
C GLN A 127 -4.30 8.15 -0.56
N ASN A 128 -5.54 8.64 -0.45
CA ASN A 128 -6.73 7.80 -0.35
C ASN A 128 -6.95 6.98 -1.62
N LEU A 129 -6.84 7.59 -2.80
CA LEU A 129 -6.94 6.89 -4.08
C LEU A 129 -5.89 5.78 -4.19
N ALA A 130 -4.63 6.08 -3.85
CA ALA A 130 -3.55 5.09 -3.86
C ALA A 130 -3.87 3.89 -2.95
N ARG A 131 -4.32 4.16 -1.71
CA ARG A 131 -4.73 3.12 -0.76
C ARG A 131 -5.92 2.30 -1.28
N GLN A 132 -6.92 2.94 -1.87
CA GLN A 132 -8.06 2.25 -2.47
C GLN A 132 -7.62 1.32 -3.61
N LEU A 133 -6.70 1.76 -4.48
CA LEU A 133 -6.16 0.95 -5.56
C LEU A 133 -5.37 -0.26 -5.03
N ILE A 134 -4.55 -0.07 -4.00
CA ILE A 134 -3.81 -1.17 -3.34
C ILE A 134 -4.82 -2.17 -2.76
N ASN A 135 -5.78 -1.71 -1.96
CA ASN A 135 -6.80 -2.54 -1.34
C ASN A 135 -7.63 -3.29 -2.39
N ALA A 136 -8.09 -2.63 -3.45
CA ALA A 136 -8.85 -3.26 -4.51
C ALA A 136 -8.05 -4.34 -5.25
N ALA A 137 -6.74 -4.13 -5.46
CA ALA A 137 -5.88 -5.14 -6.05
C ALA A 137 -5.69 -6.35 -5.12
N LEU A 138 -5.44 -6.11 -3.83
CA LEU A 138 -5.27 -7.18 -2.83
C LEU A 138 -6.56 -7.97 -2.62
N THR A 139 -7.71 -7.29 -2.51
CA THR A 139 -9.04 -7.91 -2.40
C THR A 139 -9.35 -8.78 -3.61
N ARG A 140 -9.08 -8.32 -4.84
CA ARG A 140 -9.26 -9.13 -6.05
C ARG A 140 -8.41 -10.41 -6.02
N GLN A 141 -7.17 -10.30 -5.55
CA GLN A 141 -6.29 -11.46 -5.40
C GLN A 141 -6.81 -12.45 -4.33
N ARG A 142 -7.30 -11.95 -3.19
CA ARG A 142 -7.92 -12.77 -2.13
C ARG A 142 -9.19 -13.45 -2.64
N MET A 143 -10.06 -12.72 -3.34
CA MET A 143 -11.29 -13.25 -3.91
C MET A 143 -11.01 -14.40 -4.87
N LYS A 144 -10.02 -14.27 -5.76
CA LYS A 144 -9.61 -15.36 -6.67
C LYS A 144 -9.21 -16.63 -5.92
N LEU A 145 -8.49 -16.50 -4.80
CA LEU A 145 -8.09 -17.65 -4.00
C LEU A 145 -9.27 -18.28 -3.26
N VAL A 146 -10.17 -17.46 -2.70
CA VAL A 146 -11.39 -17.95 -2.05
C VAL A 146 -12.26 -18.70 -3.07
N THR A 147 -12.46 -18.17 -4.27
CA THR A 147 -13.20 -18.84 -5.33
C THR A 147 -12.57 -20.18 -5.70
N GLN A 148 -11.24 -20.26 -5.82
CA GLN A 148 -10.54 -21.52 -6.06
C GLN A 148 -10.65 -22.49 -4.88
N ALA A 149 -10.67 -21.99 -3.65
CA ALA A 149 -10.80 -22.82 -2.46
C ALA A 149 -12.20 -23.44 -2.33
N VAL A 150 -13.26 -22.81 -2.85
CA VAL A 150 -14.61 -23.39 -2.87
C VAL A 150 -14.66 -24.69 -3.69
N GLU A 151 -13.77 -24.87 -4.67
CA GLU A 151 -13.65 -26.13 -5.43
C GLU A 151 -13.08 -27.30 -4.61
N LEU A 152 -12.48 -27.03 -3.44
CA LEU A 152 -11.90 -28.06 -2.57
C LEU A 152 -12.97 -28.79 -1.75
N ASP A 153 -12.61 -29.95 -1.23
CA ASP A 153 -13.46 -30.64 -0.25
C ASP A 153 -13.54 -29.87 1.07
N LEU A 154 -14.72 -29.82 1.66
CA LEU A 154 -14.95 -29.07 2.91
C LEU A 154 -14.13 -29.65 4.07
N ARG A 155 -13.98 -30.98 4.16
CA ARG A 155 -13.24 -31.64 5.24
C ARG A 155 -11.75 -31.34 5.13
N ASP A 156 -11.21 -31.28 3.92
CA ASP A 156 -9.81 -30.93 3.69
C ASP A 156 -9.54 -29.48 4.12
N LEU A 157 -10.43 -28.55 3.78
CA LEU A 157 -10.32 -27.16 4.23
C LEU A 157 -10.42 -27.01 5.74
N GLU A 158 -11.35 -27.73 6.39
CA GLU A 158 -11.49 -27.71 7.84
C GLU A 158 -10.23 -28.24 8.52
N LYS A 159 -9.75 -29.41 8.09
CA LYS A 159 -8.55 -30.06 8.62
C LYS A 159 -7.34 -29.12 8.57
N GLN A 160 -7.19 -28.42 7.45
CA GLN A 160 -6.08 -27.50 7.24
C GLN A 160 -6.23 -26.21 8.05
N ALA A 161 -7.44 -25.67 8.18
CA ALA A 161 -7.69 -24.54 9.08
C ALA A 161 -7.34 -24.89 10.53
N ARG A 162 -7.67 -26.10 11.00
CA ARG A 162 -7.30 -26.58 12.33
C ARG A 162 -5.79 -26.77 12.49
N TYR A 163 -5.12 -27.36 11.50
CA TYR A 163 -3.65 -27.48 11.52
C TYR A 163 -2.95 -26.12 11.53
N ALA A 164 -3.48 -25.15 10.78
CA ALA A 164 -2.93 -23.80 10.79
C ALA A 164 -3.06 -23.16 12.18
N VAL A 165 -4.20 -23.33 12.86
CA VAL A 165 -4.38 -22.89 14.26
C VAL A 165 -3.39 -23.57 15.21
N ILE A 166 -3.22 -24.88 15.11
CA ILE A 166 -2.28 -25.63 15.96
C ILE A 166 -0.82 -25.19 15.72
N ALA A 167 -0.46 -24.90 14.47
CA ALA A 167 0.87 -24.46 14.10
C ALA A 167 1.12 -22.96 14.41
N ALA A 168 0.09 -22.21 14.82
CA ALA A 168 0.21 -20.79 15.10
C ALA A 168 1.08 -20.55 16.34
N PRO A 169 2.15 -19.74 16.26
CA PRO A 169 3.00 -19.45 17.41
C PRO A 169 2.40 -18.43 18.40
N LEU A 170 1.21 -17.88 18.12
CA LEU A 170 0.57 -16.82 18.92
C LEU A 170 -0.50 -17.40 19.86
N PRO A 171 -0.55 -16.96 21.13
CA PRO A 171 -1.64 -17.34 22.04
C PRO A 171 -2.98 -16.80 21.54
N ALA A 172 -4.03 -17.61 21.72
CA ALA A 172 -5.40 -17.37 21.27
C ALA A 172 -6.15 -16.32 22.12
N ASP A 173 -5.49 -15.25 22.54
CA ASP A 173 -6.13 -14.18 23.33
C ASP A 173 -6.76 -13.12 22.41
N GLU A 174 -7.97 -12.70 22.80
CA GLU A 174 -8.95 -11.67 22.32
C GLU A 174 -9.09 -11.33 20.82
N GLY A 175 -8.25 -11.86 19.93
CA GLY A 175 -8.31 -11.64 18.48
C GLY A 175 -7.46 -12.59 17.65
N GLY A 176 -6.84 -13.60 18.27
CA GLY A 176 -6.08 -14.64 17.57
C GLY A 176 -6.95 -15.70 16.89
N ALA A 177 -6.36 -16.43 15.94
CA ALA A 177 -7.00 -17.57 15.30
C ALA A 177 -7.26 -18.68 16.33
N SER A 178 -8.53 -18.98 16.62
CA SER A 178 -8.90 -20.02 17.58
C SER A 178 -9.62 -21.19 16.90
N GLU A 179 -9.46 -22.40 17.47
CA GLU A 179 -10.22 -23.58 17.04
C GLU A 179 -11.74 -23.36 17.18
N ASP A 180 -12.13 -22.53 18.14
CA ASP A 180 -13.50 -22.08 18.36
C ASP A 180 -14.08 -21.39 17.12
N PHE A 181 -13.28 -20.60 16.41
CA PHE A 181 -13.73 -19.91 15.20
C PHE A 181 -14.00 -20.90 14.07
N VAL A 182 -13.12 -21.89 13.88
CA VAL A 182 -13.31 -22.97 12.90
C VAL A 182 -14.58 -23.77 13.23
N THR A 183 -14.77 -24.09 14.52
CA THR A 183 -15.95 -24.82 15.00
C THR A 183 -17.24 -24.02 14.76
N LYS A 184 -17.24 -22.71 15.02
CA LYS A 184 -18.37 -21.81 14.73
C LYS A 184 -18.71 -21.75 13.23
N ILE A 185 -17.71 -21.75 12.35
CA ILE A 185 -17.94 -21.81 10.89
C ILE A 185 -18.62 -23.13 10.51
N MET A 186 -18.15 -24.26 11.06
CA MET A 186 -18.69 -25.59 10.75
C MET A 186 -20.09 -25.80 11.31
N ALA A 187 -20.39 -25.25 12.49
CA ALA A 187 -21.70 -25.33 13.15
C ALA A 187 -22.77 -24.44 12.50
N ARG A 188 -22.39 -23.49 11.63
CA ARG A 188 -23.32 -22.56 11.00
C ARG A 188 -24.29 -23.28 10.07
N GLU A 189 -25.58 -22.93 10.12
CA GLU A 189 -26.57 -23.34 9.13
C GLU A 189 -26.37 -22.55 7.83
N ALA A 190 -25.42 -23.00 7.02
CA ALA A 190 -25.09 -22.42 5.73
C ALA A 190 -24.70 -23.52 4.74
N SER A 191 -24.77 -23.24 3.44
CA SER A 191 -24.31 -24.17 2.42
C SER A 191 -22.82 -24.50 2.57
N ASN A 192 -22.41 -25.67 2.08
CA ASN A 192 -21.01 -26.09 2.13
C ASN A 192 -20.10 -25.07 1.45
N ASP A 193 -20.52 -24.45 0.35
CA ASP A 193 -19.73 -23.45 -0.36
C ASP A 193 -19.48 -22.20 0.49
N ILE A 194 -20.47 -21.76 1.27
CA ILE A 194 -20.30 -20.64 2.21
C ILE A 194 -19.31 -21.02 3.31
N LYS A 195 -19.40 -22.24 3.85
CA LYS A 195 -18.44 -22.71 4.87
C LYS A 195 -17.01 -22.77 4.32
N LYS A 196 -16.84 -23.29 3.10
CA LYS A 196 -15.54 -23.31 2.41
C LYS A 196 -14.98 -21.91 2.21
N ALA A 197 -15.81 -20.97 1.76
CA ALA A 197 -15.40 -19.58 1.57
C ALA A 197 -14.98 -18.92 2.89
N LEU A 198 -15.70 -19.18 3.98
CA LEU A 198 -15.37 -18.69 5.32
C LEU A 198 -14.05 -19.29 5.85
N LEU A 199 -13.82 -20.59 5.66
CA LEU A 199 -12.56 -21.25 6.03
C LEU A 199 -11.39 -20.72 5.21
N ALA A 200 -11.56 -20.53 3.89
CA ALA A 200 -10.53 -19.95 3.04
C ALA A 200 -10.20 -18.50 3.44
N ALA A 201 -11.22 -17.69 3.76
CA ALA A 201 -11.02 -16.34 4.27
C ALA A 201 -10.32 -16.32 5.63
N PHE A 202 -10.66 -17.26 6.52
CA PHE A 202 -9.98 -17.44 7.81
C PHE A 202 -8.49 -17.77 7.62
N ILE A 203 -8.16 -18.73 6.75
CA ILE A 203 -6.77 -19.08 6.43
C ILE A 203 -6.02 -17.86 5.87
N LEU A 204 -6.63 -17.11 4.94
CA LEU A 204 -6.02 -15.91 4.37
C LEU A 204 -5.79 -14.80 5.39
N GLN A 205 -6.67 -14.66 6.38
CA GLN A 205 -6.60 -13.62 7.38
C GLN A 205 -5.49 -13.88 8.40
N TYR A 206 -5.29 -15.13 8.79
CA TYR A 206 -4.44 -15.50 9.92
C TYR A 206 -3.15 -16.23 9.57
N PHE A 207 -3.08 -16.92 8.41
CA PHE A 207 -2.02 -17.90 8.12
C PHE A 207 -1.30 -17.67 6.79
N ASP A 208 -1.37 -16.45 6.26
CA ASP A 208 -0.81 -16.03 4.98
C ASP A 208 -1.40 -16.76 3.75
N ARG A 209 -1.32 -16.09 2.62
CA ARG A 209 -1.74 -16.57 1.31
C ARG A 209 -1.00 -17.83 0.87
N ARG A 210 0.28 -17.97 1.21
CA ARG A 210 1.11 -19.10 0.78
C ARG A 210 0.53 -20.43 1.24
N THR A 211 0.03 -20.48 2.47
CA THR A 211 -0.64 -21.65 3.02
C THR A 211 -1.81 -22.06 2.13
N LEU A 212 -2.71 -21.15 1.79
CA LEU A 212 -3.85 -21.49 0.92
C LEU A 212 -3.42 -21.88 -0.51
N GLU A 213 -2.36 -21.27 -1.06
CA GLU A 213 -1.83 -21.63 -2.37
C GLU A 213 -1.20 -23.03 -2.40
N GLU A 214 -0.47 -23.40 -1.35
CA GLU A 214 0.10 -24.74 -1.19
C GLU A 214 -1.02 -25.79 -1.08
N LEU A 215 -2.09 -25.50 -0.33
CA LEU A 215 -3.27 -26.36 -0.26
C LEU A 215 -3.93 -26.58 -1.63
N LEU A 216 -4.10 -25.51 -2.39
CA LEU A 216 -4.67 -25.57 -3.74
C LEU A 216 -3.78 -26.37 -4.69
N LYS A 217 -2.44 -26.28 -4.53
CA LYS A 217 -1.47 -27.01 -5.36
C LYS A 217 -1.48 -28.51 -5.05
N ASP A 218 -1.45 -28.89 -3.77
CA ASP A 218 -1.42 -30.29 -3.34
C ASP A 218 -2.68 -31.05 -3.77
N GLN A 219 -3.84 -30.40 -3.68
CA GLN A 219 -5.12 -30.99 -4.11
C GLN A 219 -5.21 -31.19 -5.61
N ARG A 220 -4.70 -30.24 -6.41
CA ARG A 220 -4.60 -30.39 -7.86
C ARG A 220 -3.68 -31.55 -8.25
N SER A 221 -2.57 -31.72 -7.55
CA SER A 221 -1.65 -32.84 -7.78
C SER A 221 -2.31 -34.19 -7.51
N LYS A 222 -3.04 -34.33 -6.39
CA LYS A 222 -3.78 -35.57 -6.07
C LYS A 222 -4.88 -35.91 -7.09
N LYS A 223 -5.60 -34.90 -7.59
CA LYS A 223 -6.63 -35.09 -8.62
C LYS A 223 -6.02 -35.52 -9.97
N GLY A 224 -4.84 -34.99 -10.31
CA GLY A 224 -4.11 -35.36 -11.52
C GLY A 224 -3.57 -36.80 -11.49
N SER A 225 -3.05 -37.26 -10.35
CA SER A 225 -2.54 -38.64 -10.20
C SER A 225 -3.65 -39.69 -10.19
N ALA A 226 -4.85 -39.34 -9.70
CA ALA A 226 -6.00 -40.26 -9.72
C ALA A 226 -6.61 -40.43 -11.12
N GLY A 227 -6.44 -39.45 -12.01
CA GLY A 227 -6.95 -39.48 -13.38
C GLY A 227 -6.05 -40.19 -14.40
N SER A 228 -4.78 -40.47 -14.09
CA SER A 228 -3.84 -41.16 -14.99
C SER A 228 -3.72 -42.66 -14.75
N ALA A 229 -4.48 -43.20 -13.80
CA ALA A 229 -4.49 -44.62 -13.42
C ALA A 229 -5.76 -45.36 -13.87
N GLY A 230 -6.58 -44.73 -14.73
CA GLY A 230 -7.81 -45.27 -15.29
C GLY A 230 -7.71 -45.49 -16.79
#